data_AF-A0A6B3EJH9-F1
#
_entry.id   AF-A0A6B3EJH9-F1
#
_cell.length_a   1.000
_cell.length_b   1.000
_cell.length_c   1.000
_cell.angle_alpha   90.00
_cell.angle_beta   90.00
_cell.angle_gamma   90.00
#
_symmetry.space_group_name_H-M   'P 1'
#
loop_
_entity.id
_entity.type
_entity.pdbx_description
1 polymer ?
#
loop_
_entity_poly.entity_id
_entity_poly.type
_entity_poly.pdbx_seq_one_letter_code
_entity_poly.pdbx_strand_id
1 'polypeptide(L)'
;AQRALASRATAGMIRKGYDRGPKARAYWERMHHELDIIGHHDFASYFLTVARVVDDVRDLGIRVAARGSGAGSLVNHLLGIAHADPLEHGLLMERFLSKRRSVLPDIDIDVESARRIEVYRAILGRFG
;
A
#
# COMPACT_ATOMS: atom_id res chain seq x y z
N ALA A 1 -14.58 -5.39 0.54
CA ALA A 1 -13.17 -4.98 0.68
C ALA A 1 -12.97 -3.45 0.68
N GLN A 2 -13.58 -2.70 -0.24
CA GLN A 2 -13.37 -1.23 -0.36
C GLN A 2 -13.52 -0.44 0.95
N ARG A 3 -14.59 -0.67 1.72
CA ARG A 3 -14.77 0.01 3.03
C ARG A 3 -13.64 -0.28 4.02
N ALA A 4 -13.17 -1.53 4.06
CA ALA A 4 -12.07 -1.92 4.95
C ALA A 4 -10.75 -1.26 4.53
N LEU A 5 -10.49 -1.19 3.22
CA LEU A 5 -9.34 -0.46 2.68
C LEU A 5 -9.37 1.02 3.06
N ALA A 6 -10.50 1.69 2.84
CA ALA A 6 -10.68 3.10 3.19
C ALA A 6 -10.49 3.35 4.69
N SER A 7 -11.05 2.48 5.55
CA SER A 7 -10.86 2.57 7.00
C SER A 7 -9.40 2.40 7.40
N ARG A 8 -8.67 1.47 6.80
CA ARG A 8 -7.25 1.22 7.11
C ARG A 8 -6.36 2.36 6.59
N ALA A 9 -6.65 2.91 5.42
CA ALA A 9 -5.95 4.09 4.89
C ALA A 9 -6.19 5.33 5.77
N THR A 10 -7.43 5.54 6.24
CA THR A 10 -7.77 6.61 7.19
C THR A 10 -7.02 6.47 8.51
N ALA A 11 -6.94 5.25 9.06
CA ALA A 11 -6.11 5.00 10.24
C ALA A 11 -4.62 5.29 9.97
N GLY A 12 -4.14 4.99 8.75
CA GLY A 12 -2.81 5.38 8.29
C GLY A 12 -2.58 6.89 8.30
N MET A 13 -3.55 7.68 7.84
CA MET A 13 -3.49 9.15 7.84
C MET A 13 -3.26 9.69 9.25
N ILE A 14 -4.05 9.20 10.21
CA ILE A 14 -3.98 9.61 11.62
C ILE A 14 -2.64 9.18 12.24
N ARG A 15 -2.23 7.93 12.05
CA ARG A 15 -0.96 7.41 12.61
C ARG A 15 0.27 8.19 12.14
N LYS A 16 0.24 8.68 10.89
CA LYS A 16 1.33 9.47 10.29
C LYS A 16 1.17 10.98 10.53
N GLY A 17 0.04 11.42 11.09
CA GLY A 17 -0.25 12.83 11.35
C GLY A 17 -0.61 13.65 10.12
N TYR A 18 -1.00 13.00 9.02
CA TYR A 18 -1.39 13.64 7.76
C TYR A 18 -2.84 14.11 7.75
N ASP A 19 -3.62 13.72 8.76
CA ASP A 19 -5.01 14.11 8.96
C ASP A 19 -5.19 15.58 9.34
N ARG A 20 -4.10 16.25 9.80
CA ARG A 20 -4.11 17.61 10.34
C ARG A 20 -2.95 18.46 9.82
N GLY A 21 -3.08 19.78 9.96
CA GLY A 21 -2.07 20.75 9.52
C GLY A 21 -2.26 21.26 8.09
N PRO A 22 -1.35 22.12 7.61
CA PRO A 22 -1.55 22.88 6.37
C PRO A 22 -1.61 22.02 5.10
N LYS A 23 -0.95 20.85 5.10
CA LYS A 23 -0.96 19.90 3.98
C LYS A 23 -2.10 18.88 4.02
N ALA A 24 -2.88 18.81 5.12
CA ALA A 24 -3.86 17.74 5.33
C ALA A 24 -4.85 17.60 4.18
N ARG A 25 -5.32 18.74 3.65
CA ARG A 25 -6.23 18.76 2.49
C ARG A 25 -5.66 18.00 1.29
N ALA A 26 -4.39 18.23 0.95
CA ALA A 26 -3.74 17.58 -0.19
C ALA A 26 -3.62 16.06 0.01
N TYR A 27 -3.31 15.60 1.23
CA TYR A 27 -3.26 14.17 1.54
C TYR A 27 -4.65 13.53 1.48
N TRP A 28 -5.69 14.18 2.01
CA TRP A 28 -7.07 13.68 1.91
C TRP A 28 -7.55 13.60 0.47
N GLU A 29 -7.30 14.63 -0.33
CA GLU A 29 -7.64 14.65 -1.76
C GLU A 29 -6.91 13.52 -2.51
N ARG A 30 -5.60 13.33 -2.28
CA ARG A 30 -4.86 12.20 -2.86
C ARG A 30 -5.43 10.86 -2.44
N MET A 31 -5.65 10.65 -1.14
CA MET A 31 -6.12 9.37 -0.62
C MET A 31 -7.49 9.01 -1.22
N HIS A 32 -8.44 9.95 -1.26
CA HIS A 32 -9.75 9.72 -1.86
C HIS A 32 -9.66 9.43 -3.36
N HIS A 33 -8.82 10.17 -4.10
CA HIS A 33 -8.60 9.92 -5.52
C HIS A 33 -8.03 8.51 -5.77
N GLU A 34 -7.03 8.09 -4.99
CA GLU A 34 -6.46 6.75 -5.13
C GLU A 34 -7.47 5.65 -4.76
N LEU A 35 -8.23 5.82 -3.68
CA LEU A 35 -9.27 4.87 -3.27
C LEU A 35 -10.35 4.73 -4.34
N ASP A 36 -10.74 5.82 -5.00
CA ASP A 36 -11.69 5.80 -6.11
C ASP A 36 -11.14 5.04 -7.33
N ILE A 37 -9.87 5.23 -7.69
CA ILE A 37 -9.20 4.44 -8.75
C ILE A 37 -9.16 2.95 -8.37
N ILE A 38 -8.77 2.62 -7.14
CA ILE A 38 -8.68 1.23 -6.67
C ILE A 38 -10.07 0.58 -6.66
N GLY A 39 -11.09 1.31 -6.23
CA GLY A 39 -12.48 0.86 -6.22
C GLY A 39 -13.05 0.65 -7.63
N HIS A 40 -12.68 1.50 -8.59
CA HIS A 40 -13.06 1.35 -9.99
C HIS A 40 -12.59 0.02 -10.60
N HIS A 41 -11.41 -0.46 -10.21
CA HIS A 41 -10.84 -1.73 -10.68
C HIS A 41 -11.16 -2.93 -9.76
N ASP A 42 -11.92 -2.73 -8.69
CA ASP A 42 -12.18 -3.74 -7.65
C ASP A 42 -10.91 -4.37 -7.02
N PHE A 43 -9.83 -3.60 -6.94
CA PHE A 43 -8.54 -4.08 -6.41
C PHE A 43 -8.40 -3.94 -4.90
N ALA A 44 -9.46 -3.58 -4.18
CA ALA A 44 -9.37 -3.38 -2.74
C ALA A 44 -8.90 -4.62 -1.98
N SER A 45 -9.37 -5.81 -2.38
CA SER A 45 -8.93 -7.08 -1.79
C SER A 45 -7.44 -7.33 -2.03
N TYR A 46 -6.94 -7.02 -3.23
CA TYR A 46 -5.53 -7.15 -3.57
C TYR A 46 -4.63 -6.30 -2.67
N PHE A 47 -4.94 -5.02 -2.50
CA PHE A 47 -4.19 -4.12 -1.60
C PHE A 47 -4.19 -4.61 -0.14
N LEU A 48 -5.34 -5.09 0.34
CA LEU A 48 -5.45 -5.63 1.70
C LEU A 48 -4.66 -6.92 1.88
N THR A 49 -4.64 -7.80 0.89
CA THR A 49 -3.84 -9.03 0.91
C THR A 49 -2.35 -8.69 0.94
N VAL A 50 -1.88 -7.80 0.07
CA VAL A 50 -0.48 -7.36 0.06
C VAL A 50 -0.10 -6.71 1.38
N ALA A 51 -0.95 -5.81 1.92
CA ALA A 51 -0.71 -5.21 3.23
C ALA A 51 -0.62 -6.26 4.34
N ARG A 52 -1.44 -7.32 4.28
CA ARG A 52 -1.39 -8.42 5.25
C ARG A 52 -0.07 -9.19 5.16
N VAL A 53 0.38 -9.52 3.95
CA VAL A 53 1.69 -10.17 3.74
C VAL A 53 2.80 -9.33 4.34
N VAL A 54 2.79 -8.01 4.10
CA VAL A 54 3.77 -7.09 4.68
C VAL A 54 3.74 -7.09 6.21
N ASP A 55 2.55 -7.06 6.82
CA ASP A 55 2.40 -7.12 8.26
C ASP A 55 2.98 -8.44 8.82
N ASP A 56 2.64 -9.58 8.23
CA ASP A 56 3.13 -10.89 8.69
C ASP A 56 4.66 -11.00 8.58
N VAL A 57 5.26 -10.48 7.49
CA VAL A 57 6.72 -10.46 7.33
C VAL A 57 7.38 -9.60 8.40
N ARG A 58 6.77 -8.45 8.75
CA ARG A 58 7.27 -7.60 9.84
C ARG A 58 7.14 -8.26 11.21
N ASP A 59 6.05 -8.97 11.46
CA ASP A 59 5.83 -9.69 12.72
C ASP A 59 6.88 -10.80 12.94
N LEU A 60 7.45 -11.35 11.86
CA LEU A 60 8.60 -12.27 11.90
C LEU A 60 9.95 -11.58 12.14
N GLY A 61 9.95 -10.25 12.31
CA GLY A 61 11.16 -9.43 12.42
C GLY A 61 11.98 -9.37 11.13
N ILE A 62 11.36 -9.63 9.97
CA ILE A 62 12.02 -9.56 8.66
C ILE A 62 11.82 -8.17 8.08
N ARG A 63 12.89 -7.53 7.61
CA ARG A 63 12.76 -6.26 6.90
C ARG A 63 12.07 -6.46 5.55
N VAL A 64 11.16 -5.55 5.26
CA VAL A 64 10.33 -5.56 4.06
C VAL A 64 10.19 -4.15 3.50
N ALA A 65 10.36 -4.02 2.18
CA ALA A 65 10.24 -2.77 1.47
C ALA A 65 9.52 -2.96 0.14
N ALA A 66 8.55 -2.11 -0.19
CA ALA A 66 8.01 -2.06 -1.54
C ALA A 66 9.01 -1.44 -2.52
N ARG A 67 9.06 -1.98 -3.73
CA ARG A 67 9.86 -1.49 -4.86
C ARG A 67 8.94 -1.03 -6.00
N GLY A 68 9.52 -0.25 -6.91
CA GLY A 68 8.91 0.02 -8.21
C GLY A 68 7.85 1.10 -8.16
N SER A 69 6.86 1.00 -9.06
CA SER A 69 5.82 2.01 -9.21
C SER A 69 4.91 2.10 -7.99
N GLY A 70 4.78 1.03 -7.19
CA GLY A 70 3.98 1.00 -5.97
C GLY A 70 4.30 2.08 -4.94
N ALA A 71 5.52 2.65 -4.97
CA ALA A 71 5.90 3.80 -4.15
C ALA A 71 5.15 5.10 -4.50
N GLY A 72 4.55 5.18 -5.69
CA GLY A 72 3.73 6.32 -6.12
C GLY A 72 2.32 6.35 -5.51
N SER A 73 1.91 5.31 -4.78
CA SER A 73 0.60 5.26 -4.12
C SER A 73 0.69 5.70 -2.67
N LEU A 74 -0.09 6.73 -2.33
CA LEU A 74 -0.30 7.14 -0.95
C LEU A 74 -1.02 6.05 -0.18
N VAL A 75 -1.98 5.33 -0.79
CA VAL A 75 -2.63 4.18 -0.13
C VAL A 75 -1.61 3.12 0.26
N ASN A 76 -0.67 2.74 -0.61
CA ASN A 76 0.43 1.83 -0.23
C ASN A 76 1.26 2.39 0.93
N HIS A 77 1.56 3.68 0.93
CA HIS A 77 2.28 4.32 2.02
C HIS A 77 1.53 4.27 3.36
N LEU A 78 0.22 4.59 3.34
CA LEU A 78 -0.64 4.62 4.54
C LEU A 78 -0.90 3.21 5.11
N LEU A 79 -0.96 2.20 4.25
CA LEU A 79 -1.04 0.79 4.65
C LEU A 79 0.28 0.27 5.22
N GLY A 80 1.37 1.01 5.03
CA GLY A 80 2.73 0.62 5.41
C GLY A 80 3.38 -0.31 4.39
N ILE A 81 2.85 -0.48 3.18
CA ILE A 81 3.50 -1.28 2.14
C ILE A 81 4.73 -0.53 1.60
N ALA A 82 4.54 0.74 1.22
CA ALA A 82 5.63 1.62 0.79
C ALA A 82 6.10 2.52 1.95
N HIS A 83 7.41 2.78 2.03
CA HIS A 83 7.98 3.65 3.06
C HIS A 83 8.07 5.11 2.62
N ALA A 84 8.35 5.36 1.34
CA ALA A 84 8.46 6.70 0.78
C ALA A 84 7.10 7.41 0.76
N ASP A 85 7.09 8.70 1.09
CA ASP A 85 5.89 9.53 0.99
C ASP A 85 5.75 10.07 -0.45
N PRO A 86 4.72 9.66 -1.20
CA PRO A 86 4.58 10.07 -2.59
C PRO A 86 4.28 11.55 -2.76
N LEU A 87 3.67 12.24 -1.77
CA LEU A 87 3.40 13.66 -1.87
C LEU A 87 4.67 14.47 -1.67
N GLU A 88 5.44 14.17 -0.63
CA GLU A 88 6.71 14.88 -0.36
C GLU A 88 7.74 14.66 -1.48
N HIS A 89 7.71 13.50 -2.13
CA HIS A 89 8.62 13.16 -3.23
C HIS A 89 8.05 13.45 -4.63
N GLY A 90 6.84 14.00 -4.76
CA GLY A 90 6.23 14.31 -6.05
C GLY A 90 5.98 13.08 -6.94
N LEU A 91 5.75 11.91 -6.34
CA LEU A 91 5.51 10.66 -7.05
C LEU A 91 4.06 10.58 -7.56
N LEU A 92 3.90 10.06 -8.77
CA LEU A 92 2.63 10.01 -9.48
C LEU A 92 1.94 8.66 -9.31
N MET A 93 0.67 8.67 -8.89
CA MET A 93 -0.16 7.48 -8.77
C MET A 93 -0.36 6.81 -10.12
N GLU A 94 -0.51 7.61 -11.18
CA GLU A 94 -0.85 7.16 -12.53
C GLU A 94 0.23 6.28 -13.16
N ARG A 95 1.47 6.35 -12.65
CA ARG A 95 2.56 5.44 -13.04
C ARG A 95 2.38 4.04 -12.46
N PHE A 96 1.65 3.93 -11.36
CA PHE A 96 1.34 2.68 -10.67
C PHE A 96 -0.02 2.14 -11.11
N LEU A 97 -1.08 2.95 -11.02
CA LEU A 97 -2.44 2.57 -11.35
C LEU A 97 -3.23 3.78 -11.85
N SER A 98 -4.04 3.60 -12.89
CA SER A 98 -4.92 4.64 -13.42
C SER A 98 -6.23 4.03 -13.90
N LYS A 99 -7.33 4.80 -13.95
CA LYS A 99 -8.60 4.33 -14.54
C LYS A 99 -8.49 3.94 -16.01
N ARG A 100 -7.52 4.50 -16.74
CA ARG A 100 -7.34 4.27 -18.18
C ARG A 100 -6.66 2.95 -18.51
N ARG A 101 -5.99 2.32 -17.55
CA ARG A 101 -5.27 1.05 -17.74
C ARG A 101 -5.82 0.01 -16.76
N SER A 102 -6.54 -0.95 -17.31
CA SER A 102 -7.02 -2.15 -16.59
C SER A 102 -5.94 -3.21 -16.60
N VAL A 103 -4.85 -2.98 -15.85
CA VAL A 103 -3.83 -4.01 -15.60
C VAL A 103 -3.69 -4.13 -14.10
N LEU A 104 -3.63 -5.37 -13.61
CA LEU A 104 -3.36 -5.61 -12.20
C LEU A 104 -2.01 -4.94 -11.86
N PRO A 105 -1.99 -3.98 -10.92
CA PRO A 105 -0.76 -3.28 -10.61
C PRO A 105 0.17 -4.24 -9.89
N ASP A 106 1.45 -4.21 -10.24
CA ASP A 106 2.46 -5.02 -9.55
C ASP A 106 2.95 -4.26 -8.30
N ILE A 107 2.76 -4.85 -7.13
CA ILE A 107 3.30 -4.36 -5.87
C ILE A 107 4.48 -5.25 -5.49
N ASP A 108 5.64 -4.94 -6.05
CA ASP A 108 6.88 -5.64 -5.75
C ASP A 108 7.30 -5.42 -4.31
N ILE A 109 7.55 -6.52 -3.59
CA ILE A 109 7.97 -6.48 -2.20
C ILE A 109 9.30 -7.22 -2.03
N ASP A 110 10.32 -6.47 -1.65
CA ASP A 110 11.63 -7.00 -1.31
C ASP A 110 11.65 -7.44 0.16
N VAL A 111 12.22 -8.62 0.39
CA VAL A 111 12.50 -9.17 1.73
C VAL A 111 13.96 -9.59 1.82
N GLU A 112 14.44 -9.82 3.04
CA GLU A 112 15.80 -10.32 3.27
C GLU A 112 16.01 -11.68 2.58
N SER A 113 16.94 -11.74 1.62
CA SER A 113 17.17 -12.94 0.78
C SER A 113 17.41 -14.21 1.60
N ALA A 114 18.17 -14.10 2.70
CA ALA A 114 18.46 -15.21 3.60
C ALA A 114 17.21 -15.79 4.30
N ARG A 115 16.18 -14.96 4.50
CA ARG A 115 14.94 -15.32 5.21
C ARG A 115 13.74 -15.49 4.26
N ARG A 116 13.94 -15.43 2.94
CA ARG A 116 12.85 -15.55 1.94
C ARG A 116 12.00 -16.82 2.08
N ILE A 117 12.60 -17.93 2.53
CA ILE A 117 11.90 -19.20 2.71
C ILE A 117 10.92 -19.13 3.89
N GLU A 118 11.27 -18.39 4.95
CA GLU A 118 10.36 -18.14 6.07
C GLU A 118 9.14 -17.34 5.62
N VAL A 119 9.37 -16.32 4.79
CA VAL A 119 8.31 -15.53 4.16
C VAL A 119 7.39 -16.40 3.32
N TYR A 120 7.94 -17.26 2.46
CA TYR A 120 7.12 -18.20 1.66
C TYR A 120 6.30 -19.13 2.53
N ARG A 121 6.87 -19.69 3.61
CA ARG A 121 6.13 -20.54 4.53
C ARG A 121 5.01 -19.79 5.24
N ALA A 122 5.24 -18.54 5.65
CA ALA A 122 4.23 -17.72 6.29
C ALA A 122 3.07 -17.38 5.34
N ILE A 123 3.38 -17.05 4.09
CA ILE A 123 2.37 -16.79 3.04
C ILE A 123 1.57 -18.07 2.77
N LEU A 124 2.25 -19.21 2.55
CA LEU A 124 1.59 -20.49 2.31
C LEU A 124 0.69 -20.86 3.49
N GLY A 125 1.20 -20.86 4.72
CA GLY A 125 0.40 -21.22 5.90
C GLY A 125 -0.80 -20.30 6.17
N ARG A 126 -0.83 -19.08 5.60
CA ARG A 126 -1.99 -18.19 5.71
C ARG A 126 -3.03 -18.41 4.62
N PHE A 127 -2.58 -18.63 3.38
CA PHE A 127 -3.45 -18.58 2.19
C PHE A 127 -3.62 -19.93 1.48
N GLY A 128 -2.94 -20.99 1.94
CA GLY A 128 -2.93 -22.33 1.36
C GLY A 128 -3.02 -23.43 2.41
#